data_AF-A0A535KWE1-F1
#
_entry.id   AF-A0A535KWE1-F1
#
_cell.length_a   1.000
_cell.length_b   1.000
_cell.length_c   1.000
_cell.angle_alpha   90.00
_cell.angle_beta   90.00
_cell.angle_gamma   90.00
#
_symmetry.space_group_name_H-M   'P 1'
#
loop_
_entity.id
_entity.type
_entity.pdbx_description
1 polymer ?
#
loop_
_entity_poly.entity_id
_entity_poly.type
_entity_poly.pdbx_seq_one_letter_code
_entity_poly.pdbx_strand_id
1 'polypeptide(L)'
;FWQELKQRGFGLIEVPDAEFATMGPNVLALAPGKCLMLAGNPITSRQLEDAGCEVVTYTGNELSLKAEGGPTCLTRPILRDDESISNGLNFI
;
A
#
# COMPACT_ATOMS: atom_id res chain seq x y z
N PHE A 1 -8.75 -17.85 -1.13
CA PHE A 1 -8.85 -16.52 -1.76
C PHE A 1 -7.53 -16.05 -2.36
N TRP A 2 -6.46 -15.81 -1.58
CA TRP A 2 -5.17 -15.37 -2.15
C TRP A 2 -4.58 -16.34 -3.20
N GLN A 3 -4.80 -17.65 -3.02
CA GLN A 3 -4.44 -18.67 -4.01
C GLN A 3 -5.12 -18.44 -5.37
N GLU A 4 -6.37 -17.96 -5.37
CA GLU A 4 -7.10 -17.63 -6.60
C GLU A 4 -6.58 -16.36 -7.27
N LEU A 5 -6.18 -15.36 -6.47
CA LEU A 5 -5.51 -14.17 -7.01
C LEU A 5 -4.19 -14.57 -7.67
N LYS A 6 -3.41 -15.45 -7.03
CA LYS A 6 -2.18 -15.97 -7.60
C LYS A 6 -2.44 -16.74 -8.91
N GLN A 7 -3.47 -17.59 -8.96
CA GLN A 7 -3.86 -18.30 -10.19
C GLN A 7 -4.28 -17.35 -11.32
N ARG A 8 -4.84 -16.19 -10.99
CA ARG A 8 -5.22 -15.12 -11.94
C ARG A 8 -4.04 -14.21 -12.36
N GLY A 9 -2.83 -14.48 -11.89
CA GLY A 9 -1.62 -13.75 -12.27
C GLY A 9 -1.31 -12.51 -11.43
N PHE A 10 -1.99 -12.30 -10.30
CA PHE A 10 -1.68 -11.18 -9.41
C PHE A 10 -0.31 -11.38 -8.73
N GLY A 11 0.48 -10.32 -8.71
CA GLY A 11 1.66 -10.22 -7.85
C GLY A 11 1.27 -10.12 -6.38
N LEU A 12 1.97 -10.82 -5.51
CA LEU A 12 1.79 -10.74 -4.05
C LEU A 12 3.10 -10.30 -3.43
N ILE A 13 3.00 -9.30 -2.56
CA ILE A 13 4.11 -8.77 -1.77
C ILE A 13 3.87 -9.21 -0.32
N GLU A 14 4.77 -10.03 0.21
CA GLU A 14 4.67 -10.56 1.56
C GLU A 14 5.31 -9.60 2.57
N VAL A 15 4.51 -9.09 3.50
CA VAL A 15 5.02 -8.28 4.60
C VAL A 15 5.70 -9.19 5.62
N PRO A 16 6.96 -8.94 6.00
CA PRO A 16 7.64 -9.74 7.00
C PRO A 16 6.98 -9.58 8.38
N ASP A 17 6.96 -10.64 9.18
CA ASP A 17 6.37 -10.65 10.53
C ASP A 17 6.90 -9.50 11.42
N ALA A 18 8.18 -9.15 11.26
CA ALA A 18 8.83 -8.07 12.00
C ALA A 18 8.21 -6.68 11.72
N GLU A 19 7.59 -6.50 10.55
CA GLU A 19 6.95 -5.23 10.16
C GLU A 19 5.43 -5.26 10.36
N PHE A 20 4.86 -6.38 10.80
CA PHE A 20 3.42 -6.48 11.04
C PHE A 20 2.98 -5.56 12.19
N ALA A 21 3.70 -5.60 13.31
CA ALA A 21 3.41 -4.76 14.49
C ALA A 21 3.64 -3.26 14.22
N THR A 22 4.47 -2.92 13.24
CA THR A 22 4.73 -1.54 12.80
C THR A 22 3.83 -1.11 11.64
N MET A 23 2.75 -1.85 11.39
CA MET A 23 1.74 -1.56 10.37
C MET A 23 2.27 -1.56 8.93
N GLY A 24 3.28 -2.38 8.62
CA GLY A 24 3.77 -2.64 7.27
C GLY A 24 2.68 -2.91 6.22
N PRO A 25 1.61 -3.71 6.49
CA PRO A 25 0.59 -3.97 5.49
C PRO A 25 -0.43 -2.82 5.34
N ASN A 26 -0.38 -1.77 6.17
CA ASN A 26 -1.31 -0.65 6.11
C ASN A 26 -0.84 0.38 5.07
N VAL A 27 -1.01 0.04 3.80
CA VAL A 27 -0.58 0.83 2.65
C VAL A 27 -1.80 1.44 1.99
N LEU A 28 -1.80 2.76 1.81
CA LEU A 28 -2.87 3.49 1.13
C LEU A 28 -2.47 3.77 -0.32
N ALA A 29 -3.17 3.16 -1.28
CA ALA A 29 -3.00 3.48 -2.70
C ALA A 29 -3.57 4.89 -2.99
N LEU A 30 -2.73 5.79 -3.49
CA LEU A 30 -3.10 7.15 -3.88
C LEU A 30 -3.51 7.21 -5.36
N ALA A 31 -2.81 6.46 -6.21
CA ALA A 31 -3.05 6.27 -7.64
C ALA A 31 -2.49 4.89 -8.06
N PRO A 32 -2.73 4.39 -9.28
CA PRO A 32 -2.04 3.20 -9.78
C PRO A 32 -0.51 3.34 -9.63
N GLY A 33 0.13 2.38 -8.98
CA GLY A 33 1.58 2.41 -8.74
C GLY A 33 2.07 3.51 -7.79
N LYS A 34 1.20 4.21 -7.05
CA LYS A 34 1.61 5.22 -6.07
C LYS A 34 0.93 4.98 -4.73
N CYS A 35 1.71 4.86 -3.66
CA CYS A 35 1.19 4.56 -2.34
C CYS A 35 1.80 5.38 -1.21
N LEU A 36 1.03 5.54 -0.13
CA LEU A 36 1.44 6.13 1.13
C LEU A 36 1.50 5.04 2.21
N MET A 37 2.60 4.97 2.96
CA MET A 37 2.74 4.07 4.10
C MET A 37 3.42 4.73 5.30
N LEU A 38 3.36 4.08 6.46
CA LEU A 38 4.03 4.56 7.67
C LEU A 38 5.55 4.36 7.54
N ALA A 39 6.34 5.39 7.87
CA ALA A 39 7.79 5.27 7.96
C ALA A 39 8.20 4.24 9.01
N GLY A 40 9.33 3.55 8.79
CA GLY A 40 9.83 2.50 9.70
C GLY A 40 9.56 1.06 9.24
N ASN A 41 9.02 0.87 8.04
CA ASN A 41 8.81 -0.44 7.39
C ASN A 41 9.68 -0.57 6.12
N PRO A 42 11.02 -0.57 6.24
CA PRO A 42 11.93 -0.49 5.10
C PRO A 42 11.86 -1.70 4.16
N ILE A 43 11.58 -2.90 4.66
CA ILE A 43 11.51 -4.12 3.83
C ILE A 43 10.27 -4.05 2.94
N THR A 44 9.11 -3.76 3.52
CA THR A 44 7.87 -3.60 2.75
C THR A 44 7.94 -2.45 1.76
N SER A 45 8.49 -1.30 2.18
CA SER A 45 8.74 -0.15 1.29
C SER A 45 9.59 -0.57 0.09
N ARG A 46 10.67 -1.30 0.33
CA ARG A 46 11.58 -1.74 -0.73
C ARG A 46 10.92 -2.73 -1.69
N GLN A 47 10.15 -3.69 -1.16
CA GLN A 47 9.44 -4.65 -2.00
C GLN A 47 8.39 -3.97 -2.90
N LEU A 48 7.71 -2.93 -2.40
CA LEU A 48 6.79 -2.11 -3.19
C LEU A 48 7.53 -1.35 -4.30
N GLU A 49 8.66 -0.74 -3.97
CA GLU A 49 9.52 -0.05 -4.95
C GLU A 49 10.03 -1.01 -6.03
N ASP A 50 10.52 -2.20 -5.64
CA ASP A 50 11.01 -3.22 -6.58
C ASP A 50 9.88 -3.78 -7.46
N ALA A 51 8.62 -3.72 -7.00
CA ALA A 51 7.43 -4.02 -7.79
C ALA A 51 6.96 -2.86 -8.68
N GLY A 52 7.69 -1.73 -8.70
CA GLY A 52 7.43 -0.58 -9.56
C GLY A 52 6.51 0.48 -8.95
N CYS A 53 6.25 0.45 -7.64
CA CYS A 53 5.46 1.48 -6.97
C CYS A 53 6.32 2.67 -6.52
N GLU A 54 5.81 3.88 -6.70
CA GLU A 54 6.27 5.06 -5.97
C GLU A 54 5.76 4.99 -4.53
N VAL A 55 6.68 4.91 -3.56
CA VAL A 55 6.35 4.86 -2.14
C VAL A 55 6.63 6.22 -1.49
N VAL A 56 5.58 6.82 -0.95
CA VAL A 56 5.67 8.00 -0.08
C VAL A 56 5.50 7.53 1.36
N THR A 57 6.25 8.11 2.30
CA THR A 57 6.14 7.78 3.72
C THR A 57 5.79 9.00 4.55
N TYR A 58 5.16 8.78 5.71
CA TYR A 58 4.96 9.80 6.73
C TYR A 58 5.35 9.28 8.12
N THR A 59 5.73 10.20 9.00
CA THR A 59 6.02 9.90 10.42
C THR A 59 4.72 9.88 11.22
N GLY A 60 4.36 8.72 11.78
CA GLY A 60 3.10 8.54 12.52
C GLY A 60 3.26 8.19 13.99
N ASN A 61 4.35 8.61 14.66
CA ASN A 61 4.61 8.27 16.06
C ASN A 61 3.44 8.60 17.01
N GLU A 62 2.81 9.75 16.79
CA GLU A 62 1.71 10.23 17.64
C GLU A 62 0.33 9.85 17.09
N LEU A 63 0.19 9.78 15.76
CA LEU A 63 -1.10 9.57 15.09
C LEU A 63 -1.43 8.09 14.86
N SER A 64 -0.43 7.27 14.60
CA SER A 64 -0.61 5.91 14.10
C SER A 64 -0.13 4.86 15.09
N LEU A 65 1.08 5.01 15.67
CA LEU A 65 1.62 4.00 16.59
C LEU A 65 0.83 3.94 17.91
N LYS A 66 0.34 5.08 18.42
CA LYS A 66 -0.43 5.13 19.68
C LYS A 66 -1.91 4.79 19.52
N ALA A 67 -2.46 5.06 18.33
CA ALA A 67 -3.88 4.86 18.03
C ALA A 67 -4.14 3.62 17.14
N GLU A 68 -3.09 2.85 16.85
CA GLU A 68 -3.12 1.62 16.04
C GLU A 68 -3.78 1.80 14.66
N GLY A 69 -3.57 2.97 14.03
CA GLY A 69 -4.20 3.35 12.77
C GLY A 69 -3.20 3.85 11.73
N GLY A 70 -2.92 3.05 10.72
CA GLY A 70 -2.13 3.48 9.55
C GLY A 70 -2.94 4.34 8.56
N PRO A 71 -2.33 4.77 7.43
CA PRO A 71 -2.94 5.73 6.52
C PRO A 71 -4.28 5.27 5.94
N THR A 72 -4.48 3.96 5.74
CA THR A 72 -5.76 3.42 5.27
C THR A 72 -6.84 3.50 6.34
N CYS A 73 -6.49 3.33 7.63
CA CYS A 73 -7.45 3.45 8.73
C CYS A 73 -7.85 4.91 8.99
N LEU A 74 -6.92 5.85 8.75
CA LEU A 74 -7.13 7.28 8.99
C LEU A 74 -7.87 7.98 7.86
N THR A 75 -8.18 7.28 6.77
CA THR A 75 -8.78 7.87 5.57
C THR A 75 -10.06 7.16 5.18
N ARG A 76 -10.98 7.93 4.58
CA ARG A 76 -12.19 7.41 3.94
C ARG A 76 -12.28 8.00 2.54
N PRO A 77 -11.83 7.28 1.49
CA PRO A 77 -11.91 7.78 0.13
C PRO A 77 -13.36 8.11 -0.24
N ILE A 78 -13.61 9.34 -0.69
CA ILE A 78 -14.95 9.80 -1.11
C ILE A 78 -15.10 9.67 -2.63
N LEU A 79 -14.02 9.93 -3.37
CA LEU A 79 -13.94 9.86 -4.82
C LEU A 79 -12.54 9.38 -5.22
N ARG A 80 -12.45 8.59 -6.29
CA ARG A 80 -11.22 8.24 -6.99
C ARG A 80 -11.46 8.46 -8.48
N ASP A 81 -10.48 9.05 -9.16
CA ASP A 81 -10.56 9.24 -10.61
C ASP A 81 -10.36 7.91 -11.33
N ASP A 82 -11.04 7.74 -12.47
CA ASP A 82 -10.89 6.57 -13.31
C ASP A 82 -9.79 6.82 -14.36
N GLU A 83 -8.54 6.47 -14.04
CA GLU A 83 -7.43 6.61 -14.98
C GLU A 83 -7.54 5.65 -16.19
N SER A 84 -8.37 4.60 -16.12
CA SER A 84 -8.57 3.68 -17.26
C SER A 84 -9.17 4.38 -18.48
N ILE A 85 -9.95 5.45 -18.26
CA ILE A 85 -10.58 6.26 -19.31
C ILE A 85 -9.57 7.27 -19.90
N SER A 86 -8.58 7.68 -19.12
CA SER A 86 -7.68 8.79 -19.46
C SER A 86 -6.46 8.35 -20.27
N ASN A 87 -5.95 7.13 -20.03
CA ASN A 87 -4.69 6.65 -20.63
C ASN A 87 -4.82 5.38 -21.48
N GLY A 88 -6.02 4.83 -21.69
CA GLY A 88 -6.24 3.68 -22.57
C GLY A 88 -5.48 2.40 -22.17
N LEU A 89 -4.99 2.32 -20.94
CA LEU A 89 -4.21 1.19 -20.42
C LEU A 89 -4.95 0.60 -19.22
N ASN A 90 -5.39 -0.65 -19.38
CA ASN A 90 -5.91 -1.47 -18.31
C ASN A 90 -4.74 -1.95 -17.44
N PHE A 91 -4.60 -1.38 -16.25
CA PHE A 91 -3.82 -2.00 -15.19
C PHE A 91 -4.75 -2.94 -14.40
N ILE A 92 -4.37 -4.22 -14.36
CA ILE A 92 -4.97 -5.27 -13.51
C ILE A 92 -4.14 -5.36 -12.24
#